data_AF-A0A2V5W6I9-F1
#
_entry.id   AF-A0A2V5W6I9-F1
#
_cell.length_a   1.000
_cell.length_b   1.000
_cell.length_c   1.000
_cell.angle_alpha   90.00
_cell.angle_beta   90.00
_cell.angle_gamma   90.00
#
_symmetry.space_group_name_H-M   'P 1'
#
loop_
_entity.id
_entity.type
_entity.pdbx_description
1 polymer ?
#
loop_
_entity_poly.entity_id
_entity_poly.type
_entity_poly.pdbx_seq_one_letter_code
_entity_poly.pdbx_strand_id
1 'polypeptide(L)'
;MGRIFLNSWSFPRTAIDGASVPRVSNTGEFLSTLCTLRDATERKCAEEKLRKSEEKYRDLIEISPDAIYVVDANGVCVLGNRAGAELAGISQEELVGTPLADTYLPEERHLFRERLEKL
;
A
#
# COMPACT_ATOMS: atom_id res chain seq x y z
N MET A 1 18.29 -16.12 -45.62
CA MET A 1 16.87 -16.49 -45.71
C MET A 1 16.62 -17.62 -44.73
N GLY A 2 16.22 -17.31 -43.49
CA GLY A 2 15.94 -18.30 -42.45
C GLY A 2 14.83 -17.76 -41.57
N ARG A 3 13.59 -18.19 -41.83
CA ARG A 3 12.40 -17.79 -41.08
C ARG A 3 12.47 -18.42 -39.69
N ILE A 4 12.61 -17.59 -38.66
CA ILE A 4 12.37 -17.99 -37.28
C ILE A 4 10.85 -18.01 -37.08
N PHE A 5 10.30 -19.21 -36.92
CA PHE A 5 8.90 -19.41 -36.53
C PHE A 5 8.73 -18.96 -35.07
N LEU A 6 8.01 -17.86 -34.82
CA LEU A 6 7.45 -17.57 -33.52
C LEU A 6 6.22 -18.47 -33.32
N ASN A 7 6.41 -19.63 -32.70
CA ASN A 7 5.29 -20.37 -32.15
C ASN A 7 4.71 -19.57 -30.98
N SER A 8 3.41 -19.31 -31.08
CA SER A 8 2.57 -18.80 -29.99
C SER A 8 2.59 -19.80 -28.84
N TRP A 9 3.37 -19.51 -27.79
CA TRP A 9 3.32 -20.25 -26.53
C TRP A 9 2.55 -19.42 -25.51
N SER A 10 1.32 -19.85 -25.20
CA SER A 10 0.60 -19.41 -24.01
C SER A 10 1.29 -19.98 -22.78
N PHE A 11 2.33 -19.32 -22.29
CA PHE A 11 2.84 -19.61 -20.95
C PHE A 11 1.74 -19.23 -19.93
N PRO A 12 1.45 -20.06 -18.92
CA PRO A 12 0.76 -19.55 -17.73
C PRO A 12 1.56 -18.34 -17.23
N ARG A 13 0.90 -17.34 -16.62
CA ARG A 13 1.54 -16.14 -16.05
C ARG A 13 2.47 -16.53 -14.90
N THR A 14 3.56 -17.22 -15.19
CA THR A 14 4.59 -17.60 -14.23
C THR A 14 5.49 -16.40 -14.09
N ALA A 15 5.48 -15.78 -12.90
CA ALA A 15 6.38 -14.70 -12.61
C ALA A 15 7.72 -15.30 -12.18
N ILE A 16 8.77 -15.01 -12.94
CA ILE A 16 10.14 -15.43 -12.60
C ILE A 16 10.87 -14.22 -12.05
N ASP A 17 11.45 -14.38 -10.87
CA ASP A 17 12.48 -13.47 -10.38
C ASP A 17 13.84 -14.02 -10.79
N GLY A 18 14.63 -13.18 -11.43
CA GLY A 18 15.96 -13.56 -11.84
C GLY A 18 16.94 -12.42 -11.71
N ALA A 19 18.17 -12.78 -11.35
CA ALA A 19 19.32 -11.89 -11.39
C ALA A 19 20.40 -12.57 -12.21
N SER A 20 21.08 -11.79 -13.05
CA SER A 20 22.20 -12.26 -13.84
C SER A 20 23.41 -11.37 -13.65
N VAL A 21 24.58 -12.00 -13.61
CA VAL A 21 25.87 -11.31 -13.50
C VAL A 21 26.74 -11.76 -14.67
N PRO A 22 27.22 -10.84 -15.51
CA PRO A 22 28.17 -11.17 -16.54
C PRO A 22 29.52 -11.51 -15.90
N ARG A 23 30.11 -12.61 -16.34
CA ARG A 23 31.49 -12.96 -16.04
C ARG A 23 32.34 -12.50 -17.21
N VAL A 24 33.24 -11.57 -16.91
CA VAL A 24 34.25 -11.08 -17.86
C VAL A 24 35.64 -11.53 -17.42
N SER A 25 36.55 -11.65 -18.37
CA SER A 25 37.97 -11.92 -18.11
C SER A 25 38.67 -10.67 -17.53
N ASN A 26 39.91 -10.84 -17.07
CA ASN A 26 40.75 -9.71 -16.65
C ASN A 26 41.11 -8.76 -17.82
N THR A 27 40.90 -9.19 -19.06
CA THR A 27 41.08 -8.38 -20.28
C THR A 27 39.77 -7.69 -20.71
N GLY A 28 38.67 -7.88 -19.96
CA GLY A 28 37.37 -7.29 -20.27
C GLY A 28 36.54 -8.09 -21.27
N GLU A 29 37.00 -9.27 -21.70
CA GLU A 29 36.28 -10.12 -22.65
C GLU A 29 35.13 -10.83 -21.95
N PHE A 30 33.96 -10.88 -22.60
CA PHE A 30 32.80 -11.61 -22.09
C PHE A 30 33.08 -13.12 -22.09
N LEU A 31 32.92 -13.77 -20.95
CA LEU A 31 33.11 -15.21 -20.80
C LEU A 31 31.79 -15.97 -20.71
N SER A 32 30.93 -15.58 -19.77
CA SER A 32 29.63 -16.24 -19.56
C SER A 32 28.69 -15.33 -18.76
N THR A 33 27.44 -15.74 -18.65
CA THR A 33 26.49 -15.12 -17.73
C THR A 33 26.10 -16.14 -16.68
N LEU A 34 26.25 -15.79 -15.40
CA LEU A 34 25.68 -16.55 -14.32
C LEU A 34 24.27 -16.01 -14.04
N CYS A 35 23.24 -16.83 -14.21
CA CYS A 35 21.86 -16.47 -13.91
C CYS A 35 21.34 -17.28 -12.73
N THR A 36 20.54 -16.64 -11.89
CA THR A 36 19.65 -17.31 -10.93
C THR A 36 18.23 -17.04 -11.37
N LEU A 37 17.38 -18.07 -11.37
CA LEU A 37 15.97 -17.96 -11.70
C LEU A 37 15.19 -18.66 -10.59
N ARG A 38 14.14 -18.00 -10.10
CA ARG A 38 13.23 -18.54 -9.10
C ARG A 38 11.80 -18.26 -9.52
N ASP A 39 10.95 -19.25 -9.37
CA ASP A 39 9.51 -19.04 -9.47
C ASP A 39 9.04 -18.16 -8.31
N ALA A 40 8.48 -17.00 -8.64
CA ALA A 40 7.93 -16.02 -7.72
C ALA A 40 6.44 -15.77 -7.98
N THR A 41 5.77 -16.67 -8.71
CA THR A 41 4.36 -16.53 -9.12
C THR A 41 3.45 -16.41 -7.92
N GLU A 42 3.56 -17.33 -6.97
CA GLU A 42 2.75 -17.34 -5.75
C GLU A 42 2.98 -16.07 -4.93
N ARG A 43 4.25 -15.70 -4.71
CA ARG A 43 4.64 -14.51 -3.94
C ARG A 43 4.04 -13.24 -4.57
N LYS A 44 4.27 -13.01 -5.86
CA LYS A 44 3.76 -11.81 -6.55
C LYS A 44 2.23 -11.78 -6.66
N CYS A 45 1.58 -12.95 -6.78
CA CYS A 45 0.13 -13.00 -6.76
C CYS A 45 -0.45 -12.68 -5.38
N ALA A 46 0.20 -13.13 -4.30
CA ALA A 46 -0.20 -12.78 -2.94
C ALA A 46 0.00 -11.28 -2.66
N GLU A 47 1.16 -10.74 -3.04
CA GLU A 47 1.47 -9.30 -2.92
C GLU A 47 0.48 -8.45 -3.72
N GLU A 48 0.16 -8.82 -4.95
CA GLU A 48 -0.79 -8.07 -5.77
C GLU A 48 -2.22 -8.17 -5.24
N LYS A 49 -2.63 -9.33 -4.73
CA LYS A 49 -3.93 -9.47 -4.06
C LYS A 49 -4.02 -8.60 -2.82
N LEU A 50 -2.97 -8.58 -2.00
CA LEU A 50 -2.89 -7.75 -0.80
C LEU A 50 -2.98 -6.27 -1.19
N ARG A 51 -2.13 -5.81 -2.12
CA ARG A 51 -2.14 -4.44 -2.63
C ARG A 51 -3.53 -4.01 -3.13
N LYS A 52 -4.18 -4.83 -3.95
CA LYS A 52 -5.53 -4.55 -4.44
C LYS A 52 -6.57 -4.50 -3.33
N SER A 53 -6.43 -5.34 -2.31
CA SER A 53 -7.35 -5.32 -1.17
C SER A 53 -7.16 -4.07 -0.31
N GLU A 54 -5.91 -3.65 -0.08
CA GLU A 54 -5.58 -2.42 0.64
C GLU A 54 -6.05 -1.17 -0.10
N GLU A 55 -5.85 -1.11 -1.42
CA GLU A 55 -6.36 -0.03 -2.27
C GLU A 55 -7.88 0.03 -2.23
N LYS A 56 -8.55 -1.12 -2.39
CA LYS A 56 -10.01 -1.19 -2.30
C LYS A 56 -10.52 -0.73 -0.94
N TYR A 57 -9.88 -1.13 0.16
CA TYR A 57 -10.28 -0.71 1.51
C TYR A 57 -10.10 0.80 1.70
N ARG A 58 -8.97 1.35 1.24
CA ARG A 58 -8.70 2.78 1.27
C ARG A 58 -9.74 3.56 0.50
N ASP A 59 -10.06 3.14 -0.72
CA ASP A 59 -11.08 3.78 -1.55
C ASP A 59 -12.45 3.76 -0.86
N LEU A 60 -12.83 2.62 -0.26
CA LEU A 60 -14.10 2.49 0.45
C LEU A 60 -14.23 3.43 1.65
N ILE A 61 -13.17 3.58 2.44
CA ILE A 61 -13.14 4.54 3.54
C ILE A 61 -13.23 5.97 2.99
N GLU A 62 -12.45 6.26 1.95
CA GLU A 62 -12.29 7.61 1.42
C GLU A 62 -13.58 8.14 0.78
N ILE A 63 -14.32 7.28 0.08
CA ILE A 63 -15.60 7.65 -0.55
C ILE A 63 -16.80 7.54 0.39
N SER A 64 -16.61 7.01 1.61
CA SER A 64 -17.70 6.85 2.57
C SER A 64 -18.31 8.22 2.91
N PRO A 65 -19.65 8.35 2.88
CA PRO A 65 -20.33 9.59 3.28
C PRO A 65 -20.26 9.83 4.79
N ASP A 66 -20.05 8.77 5.58
CA ASP A 66 -19.89 8.88 7.03
C ASP A 66 -18.46 9.27 7.37
N ALA A 67 -18.31 10.14 8.37
CA ALA A 67 -17.01 10.52 8.92
C ALA A 67 -16.36 9.31 9.60
N ILE A 68 -15.18 8.94 9.12
CA ILE A 68 -14.38 7.82 9.64
C ILE A 68 -13.05 8.39 10.12
N TYR A 69 -12.73 8.12 11.38
CA TYR A 69 -11.46 8.45 11.98
C TYR A 69 -10.83 7.20 12.59
N VAL A 70 -9.51 7.06 12.41
CA VAL A 70 -8.68 6.09 13.12
C VAL A 70 -7.76 6.89 14.03
N VAL A 71 -7.74 6.55 15.30
CA VAL A 71 -6.88 7.21 16.30
C VAL A 71 -5.92 6.20 16.92
N ASP A 72 -4.76 6.68 17.37
CA ASP A 72 -3.84 5.89 18.18
C ASP A 72 -4.32 5.77 19.63
N ALA A 73 -3.53 5.09 20.46
CA ALA A 73 -3.85 4.90 21.88
C ALA A 73 -3.92 6.21 22.69
N ASN A 74 -3.34 7.31 22.18
CA ASN A 74 -3.39 8.63 22.80
C ASN A 74 -4.54 9.49 22.24
N GLY A 75 -5.34 8.96 21.32
CA GLY A 75 -6.42 9.70 20.65
C GLY A 75 -5.94 10.62 19.53
N VAL A 76 -4.70 10.47 19.07
CA VAL A 76 -4.16 11.23 17.93
C VAL A 76 -4.66 10.61 16.63
N CYS A 77 -5.20 11.42 15.73
CA CYS A 77 -5.71 10.97 14.45
C CYS A 77 -4.59 10.43 13.57
N VAL A 78 -4.71 9.17 13.16
CA VAL A 78 -3.80 8.49 12.24
C VAL A 78 -4.37 8.49 10.81
N LEU A 79 -5.70 8.50 10.69
CA LEU A 79 -6.41 8.56 9.42
C LEU A 79 -7.76 9.24 9.63
N GLY A 80 -8.11 10.17 8.75
CA GLY A 80 -9.46 10.68 8.62
C GLY A 80 -9.86 10.70 7.15
N ASN A 81 -11.03 10.14 6.82
CA ASN A 81 -11.53 10.16 5.45
C ASN A 81 -12.02 11.56 5.06
N ARG A 82 -12.36 11.76 3.78
CA ARG A 82 -12.83 13.07 3.28
C ARG A 82 -14.03 13.60 4.05
N ALA A 83 -15.03 12.77 4.31
CA ALA A 83 -16.20 13.17 5.09
C ALA A 83 -15.84 13.60 6.52
N GLY A 84 -14.84 12.95 7.14
CA GLY A 84 -14.31 13.35 8.44
C GLY A 84 -13.61 14.71 8.41
N ALA A 85 -12.74 14.95 7.43
CA ALA A 85 -12.10 16.26 7.27
C ALA A 85 -13.14 17.38 7.04
N GLU A 86 -14.13 17.13 6.17
CA GLU A 86 -15.24 18.06 5.92
C GLU A 86 -16.06 18.34 7.20
N LEU A 87 -16.35 17.29 8.00
CA LEU A 87 -17.08 17.43 9.26
C LEU A 87 -16.27 18.21 10.32
N ALA A 88 -14.96 17.97 10.39
CA ALA A 88 -14.06 18.68 11.29
C ALA A 88 -13.77 20.13 10.85
N GLY A 89 -14.06 20.46 9.59
CA GLY A 89 -13.83 21.80 9.03
C GLY A 89 -12.36 22.13 8.78
N ILE A 90 -11.48 21.12 8.71
CA ILE A 90 -10.04 21.27 8.46
C ILE A 90 -9.61 20.32 7.33
N SER A 91 -8.42 20.54 6.76
CA SER A 91 -7.90 19.63 5.72
C SER A 91 -7.53 18.26 6.29
N GLN A 92 -7.49 17.22 5.44
CA GLN A 92 -7.04 15.88 5.86
C GLN A 92 -5.59 15.91 6.36
N GLU A 93 -4.75 16.72 5.73
CA GLU A 93 -3.34 16.89 6.08
C GLU A 93 -3.16 17.50 7.48
N GLU A 94 -4.04 18.45 7.85
CA GLU A 94 -4.05 19.04 9.19
C GLU A 94 -4.69 18.11 10.22
N LEU A 95 -5.66 17.30 9.80
CA LEU A 95 -6.36 16.37 10.69
C LEU A 95 -5.42 15.26 11.17
N VAL A 96 -4.60 14.68 10.29
CA VAL A 96 -3.65 13.63 10.68
C VAL A 96 -2.56 14.20 11.59
N GLY A 97 -2.31 13.54 12.72
CA GLY A 97 -1.34 13.97 13.73
C GLY A 97 -1.90 14.92 14.79
N THR A 98 -3.16 15.35 14.67
CA THR A 98 -3.82 16.15 15.71
C THR A 98 -4.63 15.27 16.67
N PRO A 99 -4.72 15.64 17.97
CA PRO A 99 -5.66 15.00 18.89
C PRO A 99 -7.09 15.16 18.36
N LEU A 100 -7.80 14.05 18.16
CA LEU A 100 -9.17 14.13 17.62
C LEU A 100 -10.13 14.87 18.57
N ALA A 101 -9.81 14.95 19.86
CA ALA A 101 -10.54 15.78 20.81
C ALA A 101 -10.52 17.29 20.47
N ASP A 102 -9.52 17.78 19.73
CA ASP A 102 -9.42 19.20 19.38
C ASP A 102 -10.41 19.63 18.30
N THR A 103 -10.99 18.68 17.56
CA THR A 103 -12.08 18.95 16.60
C THR A 103 -13.44 19.11 17.28
N TYR A 104 -13.57 18.73 18.56
CA TYR A 104 -14.77 18.92 19.37
C TYR A 104 -14.78 20.32 19.99
N LEU A 105 -15.99 20.82 20.29
CA LEU A 105 -16.16 22.03 21.09
C LEU A 105 -15.45 21.87 22.45
N PRO A 106 -14.83 22.93 23.01
CA PRO A 106 -14.08 22.85 24.27
C PRO A 106 -14.84 22.19 25.42
N GLU A 107 -16.14 22.49 25.55
CA GLU A 107 -17.04 21.89 26.54
C GLU A 107 -17.31 20.39 26.30
N GLU A 108 -17.18 19.90 25.07
CA GLU A 108 -17.51 18.52 24.68
C GLU A 108 -16.30 17.58 24.64
N ARG A 109 -15.08 18.10 24.80
CA ARG A 109 -13.84 17.30 24.72
C ARG A 109 -13.81 16.12 25.71
N HIS A 110 -14.50 16.25 26.84
CA HIS A 110 -14.61 15.19 27.83
C HIS A 110 -15.35 13.94 27.29
N LEU A 111 -16.32 14.12 26.38
CA LEU A 111 -17.06 13.02 25.75
C LEU A 111 -16.14 12.10 24.95
N PHE A 112 -15.15 12.67 24.28
CA PHE A 112 -14.18 11.88 23.53
C PHE A 112 -13.30 11.03 24.47
N ARG A 113 -12.87 11.59 25.60
CA ARG A 113 -12.10 10.87 26.62
C ARG A 113 -12.90 9.72 27.22
N GLU A 114 -14.16 9.96 27.59
CA GLU A 114 -15.04 8.91 28.12
C GLU A 114 -15.31 7.79 27.11
N ARG A 115 -15.37 8.09 25.81
CA ARG A 115 -15.52 7.08 24.76
C ARG A 115 -14.25 6.26 24.57
N LEU A 116 -13.08 6.88 24.64
CA LEU A 116 -11.79 6.19 24.60
C LEU A 116 -11.59 5.24 25.77
N GLU A 117 -12.01 5.62 26.99
CA GLU A 117 -11.90 4.77 28.19
C GLU A 117 -12.82 3.53 28.15
N LYS A 118 -13.82 3.52 27.27
CA LYS A 118 -14.77 2.41 27.12
C LYS A 118 -14.41 1.42 26.01
N LEU A 119 -13.34 1.68 25.24
CA LEU A 119 -12.80 0.80 24.19
C LEU A 119 -11.74 -0.13 24.76
#